data_AF-A0A1K0IGL4-F1
#
_entry.id   AF-A0A1K0IGL4-F1
#
_cell.length_a   1.000
_cell.length_b   1.000
_cell.length_c   1.000
_cell.angle_alpha   90.00
_cell.angle_beta   90.00
_cell.angle_gamma   90.00
#
_symmetry.space_group_name_H-M   'P 1'
#
loop_
_entity.id
_entity.type
_entity.pdbx_description
1 polymer ?
#
loop_
_entity_poly.entity_id
_entity_poly.type
_entity_poly.pdbx_seq_one_letter_code
_entity_poly.pdbx_strand_id
1 'polypeptide(L)' 'MSMPKTIAPLPSGQYWATPHAPFPLDGPNGHDEVFPGAHCVSDGKWVAFYKNWEEIWACNAMYAAAHFDFAPVPRACA' A
#
# COMPACT_ATOMS: atom_id res chain seq x y z
N MET A 1 1.34 -15.59 -24.42
CA MET A 1 2.06 -15.73 -23.14
C MET A 1 2.22 -14.33 -22.56
N SER A 2 1.34 -13.93 -21.64
CA SER A 2 1.46 -12.63 -20.97
C SER A 2 2.72 -12.67 -20.09
N MET A 3 3.65 -11.76 -20.33
CA MET A 3 4.86 -11.65 -19.51
C MET A 3 4.44 -11.45 -18.05
N PRO A 4 5.05 -12.14 -17.07
CA PRO A 4 4.82 -11.81 -15.68
C PRO A 4 5.24 -10.36 -15.48
N LYS A 5 4.30 -9.49 -15.12
CA LYS A 5 4.60 -8.12 -14.73
C LYS A 5 5.54 -8.21 -13.54
N THR A 6 6.84 -7.97 -13.74
CA THR A 6 7.82 -8.00 -12.67
C THR A 6 7.43 -6.92 -11.67
N ILE A 7 6.93 -7.34 -10.51
CA ILE A 7 6.61 -6.44 -9.41
C ILE A 7 7.94 -6.04 -8.77
N ALA A 8 8.26 -4.76 -8.82
CA ALA A 8 9.38 -4.18 -8.08
C ALA A 8 8.87 -3.69 -6.72
N PRO A 9 9.72 -3.65 -5.68
CA PRO A 9 9.31 -3.09 -4.39
C PRO A 9 8.93 -1.62 -4.55
N LEU A 10 7.89 -1.19 -3.81
CA LEU A 10 7.49 0.21 -3.78
C LEU A 10 8.69 1.07 -3.32
N PRO A 11 9.11 2.10 -4.08
CA PRO A 11 10.22 2.97 -3.68
C PRO A 11 9.92 3.75 -2.40
N SER A 12 10.97 4.23 -1.73
CA SER A 12 10.81 5.06 -0.54
C SER A 12 10.04 6.34 -0.87
N GLY A 13 9.00 6.65 -0.10
CA GLY A 13 8.11 7.79 -0.37
C GLY A 13 6.81 7.73 0.40
N GLN A 14 5.96 8.73 0.17
CA GLN A 14 4.60 8.78 0.71
C GLN A 14 3.61 8.64 -0.45
N TYR A 15 2.61 7.79 -0.26
CA TYR A 15 1.64 7.46 -1.29
C TYR A 15 0.25 7.31 -0.69
N TRP A 16 -0.77 7.50 -1.53
CA TRP A 16 -2.11 7.02 -1.27
C TRP A 16 -2.21 5.62 -1.88
N ALA A 17 -2.48 4.61 -1.05
CA ALA A 17 -2.63 3.23 -1.48
C ALA A 17 -4.11 2.89 -1.65
N THR A 18 -4.45 2.21 -2.74
CA THR A 18 -5.80 1.70 -3.03
C THR A 18 -5.72 0.21 -3.34
N PRO A 19 -6.42 -0.66 -2.60
CA PRO A 19 -6.38 -2.11 -2.85
C PRO A 19 -7.04 -2.49 -4.19
N HIS A 20 -6.50 -3.49 -4.88
CA HIS A 20 -7.09 -4.03 -6.12
C HIS A 20 -8.43 -4.73 -5.87
N ALA A 21 -9.41 -4.59 -6.75
CA ALA A 21 -10.64 -5.37 -6.69
C ALA A 21 -10.52 -6.70 -7.48
N PRO A 22 -11.13 -7.82 -7.03
CA PRO A 22 -11.84 -8.00 -5.76
C PRO A 22 -10.87 -8.20 -4.59
N PHE A 23 -10.96 -7.35 -3.59
CA PHE A 23 -10.16 -7.45 -2.38
C PHE A 23 -10.96 -8.26 -1.35
N PRO A 24 -10.55 -9.48 -0.98
CA PRO A 24 -11.22 -10.19 0.09
C PRO A 24 -11.01 -9.42 1.41
N LEU A 25 -12.07 -8.77 1.86
CA LEU A 25 -12.11 -7.95 3.08
C LEU A 25 -12.07 -8.82 4.35
N ASP A 26 -12.26 -10.13 4.25
CA ASP A 26 -12.33 -11.06 5.39
C ASP A 26 -11.07 -11.94 5.53
N GLY A 27 -9.89 -11.41 5.18
CA GLY A 27 -8.62 -12.13 5.31
C GLY A 27 -8.00 -11.96 6.71
N PRO A 28 -7.40 -13.00 7.33
CA PRO A 28 -6.83 -12.94 8.68
C PRO A 28 -5.60 -12.01 8.84
N ASN A 29 -5.23 -11.26 7.79
CA ASN A 29 -4.01 -10.47 7.73
C ASN A 29 -4.22 -8.97 8.05
N GLY A 30 -5.45 -8.50 8.27
CA GLY A 30 -5.75 -7.11 8.67
C GLY A 30 -5.58 -6.07 7.55
N HIS A 31 -5.38 -6.50 6.31
CA HIS A 31 -5.21 -5.59 5.15
C HIS A 31 -6.52 -4.91 4.72
N ASP A 32 -7.66 -5.36 5.24
CA ASP A 32 -8.99 -4.82 4.99
C ASP A 32 -9.17 -3.40 5.52
N GLU A 33 -8.43 -3.02 6.57
CA GLU A 33 -8.45 -1.67 7.13
C GLU A 33 -7.97 -0.60 6.13
N VAL A 34 -7.16 -1.01 5.14
CA VAL A 34 -6.69 -0.16 4.04
C VAL A 34 -7.81 0.18 3.06
N PHE A 35 -8.90 -0.60 3.00
CA PHE A 35 -10.02 -0.28 2.12
C PHE A 35 -10.80 0.97 2.61
N PRO A 36 -11.29 1.83 1.70
CA PRO A 36 -11.10 1.85 0.24
C PRO A 36 -9.79 2.52 -0.21
N GLY A 37 -9.03 3.07 0.73
CA GLY A 37 -7.68 3.58 0.53
C GLY A 37 -7.12 4.15 1.83
N ALA A 38 -5.80 4.23 1.94
CA ALA A 38 -5.11 4.78 3.10
C ALA A 38 -3.84 5.55 2.69
N HIS A 39 -3.40 6.47 3.55
CA HIS A 39 -2.04 7.00 3.45
C HIS A 39 -1.06 5.87 3.71
N CYS A 40 0.07 5.86 3.02
CA CYS A 40 1.15 4.95 3.35
C CYS A 40 2.51 5.60 3.16
N VAL A 41 3.47 5.11 3.93
CA VAL A 41 4.88 5.50 3.85
C VAL A 41 5.69 4.25 3.56
N SER A 42 6.51 4.30 2.52
CA SER A 42 7.47 3.25 2.21
C SER A 42 8.90 3.70 2.49
N ASP A 43 9.72 2.78 2.96
CA ASP A 43 11.18 2.94 3.04
C ASP A 43 11.92 2.19 1.91
N GLY A 44 11.20 1.54 0.99
CA GLY A 44 11.77 0.68 -0.06
C GLY A 44 11.85 -0.81 0.30
N LYS A 45 11.55 -1.17 1.56
CA LYS A 45 11.55 -2.54 2.09
C LYS A 45 10.25 -2.86 2.81
N TRP A 46 9.73 -1.90 3.58
CA TRP A 46 8.49 -1.94 4.33
C TRP A 46 7.58 -0.79 3.91
N VAL A 47 6.29 -0.98 4.15
CA VAL A 47 5.21 -0.02 3.91
C VAL A 47 4.32 -0.04 5.12
N ALA A 48 4.18 1.12 5.76
CA ALA A 48 3.23 1.33 6.84
C ALA A 48 2.05 2.15 6.32
N PHE A 49 0.83 1.72 6.65
CA PHE A 49 -0.43 2.32 6.24
C PHE A 49 -1.05 3.03 7.43
N TYR A 50 -1.57 4.23 7.16
CA TYR A 50 -2.10 5.15 8.15
C TYR A 50 -3.50 5.60 7.78
N LYS A 51 -4.37 5.64 8.78
CA LYS A 51 -5.72 6.20 8.68
C LYS A 51 -5.94 7.08 9.90
N ASN A 52 -6.38 8.31 9.68
CA ASN A 52 -6.52 9.31 10.76
C ASN A 52 -5.25 9.46 11.63
N TRP A 53 -4.06 9.36 11.01
CA TRP A 53 -2.75 9.43 11.69
C TRP A 53 -2.38 8.26 12.59
N GLU A 54 -3.18 7.19 12.61
CA GLU A 54 -2.86 5.95 13.31
C GLU A 54 -2.35 4.90 12.31
N GLU A 55 -1.29 4.18 12.69
CA GLU A 55 -0.83 3.03 11.90
C GLU A 55 -1.86 1.90 12.03
N ILE A 56 -2.51 1.58 10.93
CA ILE A 56 -3.52 0.53 10.87
C ILE A 56 -2.92 -0.80 10.45
N TRP A 57 -1.85 -0.75 9.66
CA TRP A 57 -1.25 -1.95 9.09
C TRP A 57 0.15 -1.70 8.54
N ALA A 58 0.98 -2.72 8.51
CA ALA A 58 2.29 -2.68 7.85
C ALA A 58 2.58 -3.99 7.12
N CYS A 59 3.21 -3.89 5.96
CA CYS A 59 3.67 -5.05 5.19
C CYS A 59 4.96 -4.74 4.44
N ASN A 60 5.55 -5.74 3.79
CA ASN A 60 6.73 -5.53 2.97
C ASN A 60 6.36 -4.80 1.66
N ALA A 61 7.32 -4.06 1.11
CA ALA A 61 7.13 -3.23 -0.08
C ALA A 61 6.82 -4.03 -1.36
N MET A 62 7.21 -5.31 -1.41
CA MET A 62 6.88 -6.21 -2.51
C MET A 62 5.40 -6.60 -2.49
N TYR A 63 4.87 -6.95 -1.32
CA TYR A 63 3.46 -7.26 -1.12
C TYR A 63 2.61 -6.05 -1.43
N ALA A 64 3.00 -4.89 -0.90
CA ALA A 64 2.32 -3.63 -1.17
C ALA A 64 2.24 -3.36 -2.68
N ALA A 65 3.37 -3.43 -3.40
CA ALA A 65 3.42 -3.23 -4.85
C ALA A 65 2.64 -4.28 -5.68
N ALA A 66 2.42 -5.47 -5.13
CA ALA A 66 1.67 -6.54 -5.80
C ALA A 66 0.15 -6.35 -5.69
N HIS A 67 -0.33 -5.78 -4.58
CA HIS A 67 -1.75 -5.81 -4.18
C HIS A 67 -2.44 -4.45 -4.15
N PHE A 68 -1.69 -3.36 -4.26
CA PHE A 68 -2.21 -2.00 -4.18
C PHE A 68 -1.73 -1.15 -5.36
N ASP A 69 -2.58 -0.21 -5.76
CA ASP A 69 -2.22 0.91 -6.61
C ASP A 69 -1.78 2.10 -5.75
N PHE A 70 -0.71 2.77 -6.15
CA PHE A 70 -0.13 3.89 -5.42
C PHE A 70 -0.19 5.18 -6.24
N ALA A 71 -0.84 6.19 -5.67
CA ALA A 71 -0.74 7.56 -6.18
C ALA A 71 0.21 8.36 -5.27
N PRO A 72 1.19 9.10 -5.83
CA PRO A 72 2.01 9.98 -5.02
C PRO A 72 1.11 11.03 -4.34
N VAL A 73 1.23 11.16 -3.02
CA VAL A 73 0.56 12.26 -2.33
C VAL A 73 1.46 13.49 -2.40
N PRO A 74 0.92 14.69 -2.63
CA PRO A 74 1.68 15.90 -2.40
C PRO A 74 2.20 15.84 -0.98
N ARG A 75 3.52 15.95 -0.78
CA ARG A 75 4.04 16.28 0.55
C ARG A 75 3.34 17.58 0.94
N ALA A 76 2.42 17.52 1.89
CA ALA A 76 1.93 18.72 2.53
C ALA A 76 3.19 19.40 3.07
N CYS A 77 3.55 20.55 2.49
CA CYS A 77 4.61 21.37 3.05
C CYS A 77 4.13 21.81 4.44
N ALA A 78 4.70 21.23 5.49
CA ALA A 78 4.70 21.75 6.85
C ALA A 78 5.85 21.10 7.63
#